data_AF-A0A2P5K1K2-F1
#
_entry.id   AF-A0A2P5K1K2-F1
#
_cell.length_a   1.000
_cell.length_b   1.000
_cell.length_c   1.000
_cell.angle_alpha   90.00
_cell.angle_beta   90.00
_cell.angle_gamma   90.00
#
_symmetry.space_group_name_H-M   'P 1'
#
loop_
_entity.id
_entity.type
_entity.pdbx_description
1 polymer ?
#
loop_
_entity_poly.entity_id
_entity_poly.type
_entity_poly.pdbx_seq_one_letter_code
_entity_poly.pdbx_strand_id
1 'polypeptide(L)'
;MLEDISAVFKSLHSKDFRVLTGIEVGMKHYEWVPVPEILKYTRFTEKELQYLLKKLGTRGLLKRKTQPIEGYRIYFEGYDLLALNALVKRDSLGAIGEELGVGKESVVYEGLRDMVGGLGQQPVIIKFHREGRTSFKQVKRKREHISDAFHFSWIYAARLAAKREYDVLKELYPKVSVPEPVDHNRNVIVMGIAKGSELSKTRVIDPEWYLDRIIEQIAKAYSKGIIHADLSEYNIFVSDQDVTLIDWPQYVKIGRPHADEMLRRDICNVLAFFRRKFNIDRDYCEVFEDVRTLSKKVEQNPR
;
A
#
# COMPACT_ATOMS: atom_id res chain seq x y z
N MET A 1 -0.53 -7.54 16.33
CA MET A 1 -1.13 -7.92 15.04
C MET A 1 -2.20 -8.94 15.35
N LEU A 2 -3.31 -9.00 14.61
CA LEU A 2 -4.23 -10.12 14.80
C LEU A 2 -3.46 -11.38 14.40
N GLU A 3 -3.30 -12.34 15.32
CA GLU A 3 -2.50 -13.56 15.09
C GLU A 3 -3.02 -14.39 13.91
N ASP A 4 -4.29 -14.22 13.54
CA ASP A 4 -4.88 -14.77 12.32
C ASP A 4 -5.99 -13.86 11.77
N ILE A 5 -5.66 -13.02 10.77
CA ILE A 5 -6.63 -12.12 10.13
C ILE A 5 -7.75 -12.88 9.41
N SER A 6 -7.45 -14.07 8.88
CA SER A 6 -8.37 -14.90 8.11
C SER A 6 -9.43 -15.55 9.02
N ALA A 7 -9.01 -16.17 10.13
CA ALA A 7 -9.93 -16.73 11.11
C ALA A 7 -10.82 -15.65 11.74
N VAL A 8 -10.24 -14.49 12.07
CA VAL A 8 -11.02 -13.37 12.61
C VAL A 8 -12.04 -12.90 11.58
N PHE A 9 -11.65 -12.70 10.32
CA PHE A 9 -12.57 -12.29 9.25
C PHE A 9 -13.75 -13.26 9.09
N LYS A 10 -13.48 -14.57 9.00
CA LYS A 10 -14.51 -15.63 8.84
C LYS A 10 -15.49 -15.68 10.03
N SER A 11 -15.05 -15.26 11.20
CA SER A 11 -15.86 -15.24 12.42
C SER A 11 -16.77 -14.00 12.55
N LEU A 12 -16.70 -13.05 11.62
CA LEU A 12 -17.54 -11.84 11.60
C LEU A 12 -18.72 -11.98 10.63
N HIS A 13 -19.84 -11.36 10.99
CA HIS A 13 -21.06 -11.33 10.20
C HIS A 13 -21.40 -9.91 9.75
N SER A 14 -22.44 -9.78 8.92
CA SER A 14 -22.92 -8.50 8.38
C SER A 14 -23.16 -7.43 9.46
N LYS A 15 -23.71 -7.83 10.61
CA LYS A 15 -23.96 -6.92 11.75
C LYS A 15 -22.67 -6.42 12.39
N ASP A 16 -21.65 -7.27 12.51
CA ASP A 16 -20.33 -6.90 13.02
C ASP A 16 -19.70 -5.81 12.14
N PHE A 17 -19.70 -6.02 10.82
CA PHE A 17 -19.20 -5.03 9.86
C PHE A 17 -20.03 -3.74 9.85
N ARG A 18 -21.35 -3.82 10.09
CA ARG A 18 -22.21 -2.63 10.19
C ARG A 18 -21.84 -1.76 11.39
N VAL A 19 -21.52 -2.36 12.54
CA VAL A 19 -21.02 -1.63 13.72
C VAL A 19 -19.67 -1.00 13.43
N LEU A 20 -18.70 -1.75 12.89
CA LEU A 20 -17.38 -1.22 12.54
C LEU A 20 -17.46 -0.06 11.54
N THR A 21 -18.34 -0.17 10.52
CA THR A 21 -18.57 0.91 9.55
C THR A 21 -19.21 2.12 10.20
N GLY A 22 -20.16 1.93 11.13
CA GLY A 22 -20.76 3.03 11.87
C GLY A 22 -19.75 3.80 12.72
N ILE A 23 -18.82 3.08 13.36
CA ILE A 23 -17.70 3.69 14.08
C ILE A 23 -16.78 4.44 13.09
N GLU A 24 -16.37 3.83 11.97
CA GLU A 24 -15.54 4.51 10.97
C GLU A 24 -16.17 5.82 10.47
N VAL A 25 -17.48 5.80 10.16
CA VAL A 25 -18.21 6.99 9.70
C VAL A 25 -18.26 8.05 10.79
N GLY A 26 -18.55 7.66 12.03
CA GLY A 26 -18.55 8.58 13.18
C GLY A 26 -17.16 9.17 13.45
N MET A 27 -16.09 8.44 13.18
CA MET A 27 -14.71 8.90 13.39
C MET A 27 -14.32 10.13 12.54
N LYS A 28 -15.12 10.48 11.52
CA LYS A 28 -14.96 11.75 10.77
C LYS A 28 -15.24 12.99 11.63
N HIS A 29 -16.04 12.84 12.68
CA HIS A 29 -16.52 13.94 13.52
C HIS A 29 -16.14 13.78 14.99
N TYR A 30 -15.84 12.55 15.43
CA TYR A 30 -15.57 12.23 16.83
C TYR A 30 -14.27 11.43 16.96
N GLU A 31 -13.40 11.80 17.91
CA GLU A 31 -12.23 10.98 18.22
C GLU A 31 -12.63 9.62 18.85
N TRP A 32 -13.64 9.67 19.71
CA TRP A 32 -14.31 8.52 20.30
C TRP A 32 -15.79 8.63 19.97
N VAL A 33 -16.28 7.75 19.11
CA VAL A 33 -17.65 7.80 18.61
C VAL A 33 -18.63 7.44 19.73
N PRO A 34 -19.53 8.35 20.12
CA PRO A 34 -20.50 8.06 21.17
C PRO A 34 -21.48 6.96 20.76
N VAL A 35 -21.96 6.18 21.73
CA VAL A 35 -22.96 5.12 21.50
C VAL A 35 -24.21 5.61 20.74
N PRO A 36 -24.80 6.80 21.05
CA PRO A 36 -25.95 7.31 20.30
C PRO A 36 -25.70 7.48 18.80
N GLU A 37 -24.51 7.88 18.39
CA GLU A 37 -24.16 8.03 16.97
C GLU A 37 -24.03 6.67 16.27
N ILE A 38 -23.51 5.66 16.98
CA ILE A 38 -23.42 4.29 16.46
C ILE A 38 -24.83 3.69 16.33
N LEU A 39 -25.73 3.94 17.30
CA LEU A 39 -27.14 3.52 17.21
C LEU A 39 -27.84 4.16 16.04
N LYS A 40 -27.68 5.48 15.85
CA LYS A 40 -28.25 6.24 14.74
C LYS A 40 -27.86 5.66 13.37
N TYR A 41 -26.59 5.28 13.22
CA TYR A 41 -26.09 4.66 11.99
C TYR A 41 -26.58 3.21 11.81
N THR A 42 -26.43 2.39 12.84
CA THR A 42 -26.69 0.94 12.76
C THR A 42 -28.19 0.62 12.73
N ARG A 43 -29.02 1.44 13.39
CA ARG A 43 -30.45 1.21 13.66
C ARG A 43 -30.72 -0.04 14.50
N PHE A 44 -29.75 -0.45 15.32
CA PHE A 44 -29.90 -1.56 16.26
C PHE A 44 -30.53 -1.11 17.57
N THR A 45 -31.01 -2.06 18.36
CA THR A 45 -31.39 -1.80 19.76
C THR A 45 -30.14 -1.60 20.62
N GLU A 46 -30.27 -0.88 21.73
CA GLU A 46 -29.14 -0.70 22.66
C GLU A 46 -28.55 -2.02 23.13
N LYS A 47 -29.40 -2.98 23.48
CA LYS A 47 -28.99 -4.31 23.94
C LYS A 47 -28.18 -5.06 22.87
N GLU A 48 -28.65 -5.02 21.62
CA GLU A 48 -27.96 -5.64 20.49
C GLU A 48 -26.61 -4.97 20.21
N LEU A 49 -26.57 -3.64 20.19
CA LEU A 49 -25.34 -2.91 19.95
C LEU A 49 -24.30 -3.19 21.06
N GLN A 50 -24.72 -3.15 22.33
CA GLN A 50 -23.84 -3.43 23.47
C GLN A 50 -23.22 -4.84 23.40
N TYR A 51 -24.02 -5.84 23.00
CA TYR A 51 -23.51 -7.20 22.77
C TYR A 51 -22.43 -7.21 21.67
N LEU A 52 -22.69 -6.58 20.53
CA LEU A 52 -21.75 -6.52 19.41
C LEU A 52 -20.48 -5.74 19.75
N LEU A 53 -20.60 -4.60 20.45
CA LEU A 53 -19.46 -3.80 20.89
C LEU A 53 -18.56 -4.59 21.85
N LYS A 54 -19.16 -5.33 22.79
CA LYS A 54 -18.41 -6.22 23.68
C LYS A 54 -17.69 -7.33 22.90
N LYS A 55 -18.39 -8.00 21.98
CA LYS A 55 -17.84 -9.06 21.12
C LYS A 55 -16.67 -8.55 20.26
N LEU A 56 -16.80 -7.38 19.64
CA LEU A 56 -15.76 -6.78 18.81
C LEU A 56 -14.57 -6.29 19.65
N GLY A 57 -14.84 -5.78 20.86
CA GLY A 57 -13.81 -5.36 21.81
C GLY A 57 -12.98 -6.51 22.36
N THR A 58 -13.58 -7.65 22.70
CA THR A 58 -12.83 -8.84 23.15
C THR A 58 -11.93 -9.42 22.06
N ARG A 59 -12.29 -9.22 20.79
CA ARG A 59 -11.46 -9.59 19.63
C ARG A 59 -10.42 -8.51 19.25
N GLY A 60 -10.34 -7.42 20.00
CA GLY A 60 -9.38 -6.35 19.76
C GLY A 60 -9.66 -5.48 18.52
N LEU A 61 -10.84 -5.61 17.90
CA LEU A 61 -11.19 -4.92 16.65
C LEU A 61 -11.59 -3.45 16.85
N LEU A 62 -11.92 -3.09 18.09
CA LEU A 62 -12.21 -1.73 18.50
C LEU A 62 -11.61 -1.45 19.87
N LYS A 63 -11.52 -0.17 20.21
CA LYS A 63 -11.16 0.32 21.54
C LYS A 63 -12.34 1.06 22.14
N ARG A 64 -12.47 0.95 23.46
CA ARG A 64 -13.52 1.59 24.27
C ARG A 64 -12.88 2.61 25.20
N LYS A 65 -13.52 3.76 25.38
CA LYS A 65 -13.24 4.76 26.41
C LYS A 65 -14.51 4.93 27.23
N THR A 66 -14.38 4.98 28.56
CA THR A 66 -15.51 5.05 29.49
C THR A 66 -15.74 6.44 30.08
N GLN A 67 -14.72 7.30 30.09
CA GLN A 67 -14.80 8.66 30.63
C GLN A 67 -14.22 9.68 29.64
N PRO A 68 -14.77 10.92 29.55
CA PRO A 68 -15.94 11.41 30.30
C PRO A 68 -17.28 10.88 29.76
N ILE A 69 -17.32 10.45 28.49
CA ILE A 69 -18.49 9.84 27.85
C ILE A 69 -18.04 8.52 27.23
N GLU A 70 -18.89 7.49 27.31
CA GLU A 70 -18.63 6.23 26.66
C GLU A 70 -18.53 6.40 25.14
N GLY A 71 -17.40 5.96 24.56
CA GLY A 71 -17.17 6.04 23.13
C GLY A 71 -16.25 4.96 22.61
N TYR A 72 -16.30 4.78 21.29
CA TYR A 72 -15.62 3.69 20.59
C TYR A 72 -14.82 4.21 19.41
N ARG A 73 -13.70 3.56 19.12
CA ARG A 73 -12.89 3.83 17.92
C ARG A 73 -12.31 2.55 17.35
N ILE A 74 -12.01 2.55 16.06
CA ILE A 74 -11.28 1.46 15.41
C ILE A 74 -9.85 1.89 15.09
N TYR A 75 -8.97 0.90 14.97
CA TYR A 75 -7.61 1.03 14.48
C TYR A 75 -7.41 0.11 13.29
N PHE A 76 -6.16 -0.14 12.88
CA PHE A 76 -5.82 -1.02 11.78
C PHE A 76 -6.52 -2.39 11.87
N GLU A 77 -6.60 -3.01 13.05
CA GLU A 77 -7.24 -4.32 13.22
C GLU A 77 -8.70 -4.35 12.73
N GLY A 78 -9.50 -3.33 13.04
CA GLY A 78 -10.87 -3.20 12.53
C GLY A 78 -10.93 -2.63 11.11
N TYR A 79 -10.02 -1.72 10.79
CA TYR A 79 -9.97 -1.00 9.52
C TYR A 79 -9.59 -1.93 8.34
N ASP A 80 -8.66 -2.85 8.59
CA ASP A 80 -8.21 -3.87 7.66
C ASP A 80 -9.34 -4.83 7.30
N LEU A 81 -10.11 -5.29 8.30
CA LEU A 81 -11.26 -6.17 8.05
C LEU A 81 -12.37 -5.45 7.28
N LEU A 82 -12.60 -4.15 7.55
CA LEU A 82 -13.50 -3.34 6.74
C LEU A 82 -13.00 -3.23 5.29
N ALA A 83 -11.69 -3.10 5.09
CA ALA A 83 -11.07 -3.04 3.78
C ALA A 83 -11.29 -4.35 3.01
N LEU A 84 -10.89 -5.47 3.62
CA LEU A 84 -11.05 -6.82 3.10
C LEU A 84 -12.50 -7.16 2.78
N ASN A 85 -13.45 -6.82 3.67
CA ASN A 85 -14.87 -7.10 3.44
C ASN A 85 -15.42 -6.43 2.18
N ALA A 86 -14.92 -5.24 1.85
CA ALA A 86 -15.31 -4.58 0.61
C ALA A 86 -14.67 -5.23 -0.62
N LEU A 87 -13.40 -5.65 -0.51
CA LEU A 87 -12.66 -6.30 -1.61
C LEU A 87 -13.27 -7.68 -1.94
N VAL A 88 -13.64 -8.45 -0.92
CA VAL A 88 -14.34 -9.73 -1.07
C VAL A 88 -15.72 -9.54 -1.70
N LYS A 89 -16.49 -8.54 -1.25
CA LYS A 89 -17.82 -8.23 -1.84
C LYS A 89 -17.78 -7.72 -3.27
N ARG A 90 -16.61 -7.31 -3.76
CA ARG A 90 -16.38 -6.85 -5.14
C ARG A 90 -15.74 -7.94 -6.01
N ASP A 91 -15.60 -9.15 -5.47
CA ASP A 91 -14.92 -10.28 -6.13
C ASP A 91 -13.46 -9.98 -6.50
N SER A 92 -12.85 -8.98 -5.86
CA SER A 92 -11.44 -8.61 -6.05
C SER A 92 -10.50 -9.55 -5.27
N LEU A 93 -11.04 -10.28 -4.29
CA LEU A 93 -10.30 -11.18 -3.41
C LEU A 93 -11.17 -12.36 -2.95
N GLY A 94 -10.71 -13.58 -3.19
CA GLY A 94 -11.36 -14.83 -2.76
C GLY A 94 -10.66 -15.52 -1.58
N ALA A 95 -9.33 -15.42 -1.47
CA ALA A 95 -8.57 -15.99 -0.36
C ALA A 95 -7.37 -15.13 0.06
N ILE A 96 -6.94 -15.29 1.31
CA ILE A 96 -5.71 -14.69 1.86
C ILE A 96 -4.76 -15.85 2.20
N GLY A 97 -3.53 -15.76 1.71
CA GLY A 97 -2.45 -16.73 1.93
C GLY A 97 -1.48 -16.28 3.00
N GLU A 98 -0.20 -16.60 2.80
CA GLU A 98 0.86 -16.33 3.76
C GLU A 98 1.24 -14.85 3.84
N GLU A 99 1.81 -14.45 4.97
CA GLU A 99 2.44 -13.16 5.14
C GLU A 99 3.82 -13.17 4.47
N LEU A 100 4.00 -12.36 3.42
CA LEU A 100 5.26 -12.27 2.69
C LEU A 100 6.27 -11.35 3.38
N GLY A 101 5.79 -10.36 4.14
CA GLY A 101 6.67 -9.44 4.82
C GLY A 101 5.98 -8.34 5.62
N VAL A 102 6.65 -7.93 6.69
CA VAL A 102 6.28 -6.83 7.56
C VAL A 102 7.32 -5.73 7.43
N GLY A 103 6.97 -4.67 6.71
CA GLY A 103 7.74 -3.44 6.65
C GLY A 103 7.38 -2.49 7.79
N LYS A 104 8.16 -1.40 7.92
CA LYS A 104 7.79 -0.28 8.80
C LYS A 104 6.53 0.44 8.34
N GLU A 105 6.23 0.35 7.05
CA GLU A 105 5.23 1.18 6.36
C GLU A 105 4.14 0.35 5.68
N SER A 106 4.31 -0.96 5.57
CA SER A 106 3.33 -1.86 4.98
C SER A 106 3.39 -3.26 5.59
N VAL A 107 2.30 -4.02 5.44
CA VAL A 107 2.27 -5.46 5.65
C VAL A 107 1.74 -6.09 4.37
N VAL A 108 2.40 -7.12 3.87
CA VAL A 108 2.11 -7.73 2.57
C VAL A 108 1.72 -9.18 2.76
N TYR A 109 0.60 -9.57 2.16
CA TYR A 109 0.11 -10.96 2.13
C TYR A 109 -0.06 -11.43 0.69
N GLU A 110 0.05 -12.74 0.50
CA GLU A 110 -0.49 -13.38 -0.69
C GLU A 110 -2.02 -13.41 -0.65
N GLY A 111 -2.63 -13.44 -1.83
CA GLY A 111 -4.05 -13.66 -1.98
C GLY A 111 -4.37 -14.38 -3.28
N LEU A 112 -5.61 -14.83 -3.38
CA LEU A 112 -6.18 -15.39 -4.60
C LEU A 112 -7.41 -14.57 -4.97
N ARG A 113 -7.58 -14.26 -6.25
CA ARG A 113 -8.83 -13.72 -6.80
C ARG A 113 -9.42 -14.74 -7.76
N ASP A 114 -10.74 -14.82 -7.80
CA ASP A 114 -11.42 -15.71 -8.75
C ASP A 114 -11.33 -15.10 -10.15
N MET A 115 -11.04 -15.92 -11.16
CA MET A 115 -11.01 -15.47 -12.55
C MET A 115 -12.43 -15.24 -13.08
N VAL A 116 -12.54 -14.38 -14.10
CA VAL A 116 -13.81 -14.12 -14.79
C VAL A 116 -14.37 -15.43 -15.33
N GLY A 117 -15.61 -15.75 -14.96
CA GLY A 117 -16.28 -17.00 -15.33
C GLY A 117 -16.08 -18.17 -14.35
N GLY A 118 -15.38 -17.96 -13.22
CA GLY A 118 -15.24 -18.95 -12.14
C GLY A 118 -14.31 -20.13 -12.45
N LEU A 119 -13.62 -20.11 -13.59
CA LEU A 119 -12.77 -21.20 -14.08
C LEU A 119 -11.30 -21.03 -13.66
N GLY A 120 -11.06 -20.80 -12.37
CA GLY A 120 -9.72 -20.78 -11.79
C GLY A 120 -9.46 -19.59 -10.88
N GLN A 121 -8.28 -19.61 -10.26
CA GLN A 121 -7.84 -18.56 -9.34
C GLN A 121 -6.56 -17.92 -9.88
N GLN A 122 -6.51 -16.61 -9.82
CA GLN A 122 -5.32 -15.83 -10.15
C GLN A 122 -4.64 -15.38 -8.85
N PRO A 123 -3.33 -15.60 -8.69
CA PRO A 123 -2.62 -15.17 -7.50
C PRO A 123 -2.38 -13.65 -7.55
N VAL A 124 -2.54 -13.01 -6.39
CA VAL A 124 -2.45 -11.56 -6.19
C VAL A 124 -1.69 -11.23 -4.91
N ILE A 125 -1.28 -9.98 -4.77
CA ILE A 125 -0.67 -9.41 -3.58
C ILE A 125 -1.68 -8.49 -2.90
N ILE A 126 -1.77 -8.61 -1.57
CA ILE A 126 -2.56 -7.73 -0.70
C ILE A 126 -1.58 -6.89 0.11
N LYS A 127 -1.48 -5.59 -0.20
CA LYS A 127 -0.62 -4.65 0.51
C LYS A 127 -1.46 -3.78 1.44
N PHE A 128 -1.23 -3.92 2.74
CA PHE A 128 -1.79 -3.04 3.76
C PHE A 128 -0.83 -1.91 4.08
N HIS A 129 -1.22 -0.66 3.85
CA HIS A 129 -0.45 0.49 4.27
C HIS A 129 -0.56 0.72 5.78
N ARG A 130 0.58 1.10 6.37
CA ARG A 130 0.81 1.41 7.79
C ARG A 130 1.56 2.73 7.98
N GLU A 131 1.87 3.45 6.91
CA GLU A 131 2.48 4.79 6.93
C GLU A 131 1.83 5.67 8.01
N GLY A 132 2.67 6.23 8.88
CA GLY A 132 2.24 7.00 10.06
C GLY A 132 2.52 6.33 11.41
N ARG A 133 2.74 5.01 11.47
CA ARG A 133 3.07 4.31 12.75
C ARG A 133 4.42 4.70 13.36
N THR A 134 5.43 5.05 12.54
CA THR A 134 6.84 5.16 12.97
C THR A 134 7.33 6.61 12.95
N SER A 135 7.08 7.35 11.87
CA SER A 135 7.46 8.76 11.72
C SER A 135 6.88 9.66 12.82
N PHE A 136 5.69 9.34 13.34
CA PHE A 136 5.06 10.08 14.42
C PHE A 136 5.41 9.59 15.83
N LYS A 137 6.07 8.42 16.02
CA LYS A 137 6.68 8.07 17.32
C LYS A 137 7.81 9.04 17.66
N GLN A 138 8.56 9.50 16.66
CA GLN A 138 9.57 10.54 16.82
C GLN A 138 8.93 11.92 17.09
N VAL A 139 7.81 12.24 16.44
CA VAL A 139 7.03 13.48 16.70
C VAL A 139 6.43 13.48 18.12
N LYS A 140 5.91 12.33 18.59
CA LYS A 140 5.35 12.16 19.94
C LYS A 140 6.40 12.33 21.04
N ARG A 141 7.67 11.99 20.78
CA ARG A 141 8.80 12.26 21.69
C ARG A 141 9.20 13.73 21.78
N LYS A 142 8.85 14.57 20.79
CA LYS A 142 9.23 16.00 20.74
C LYS A 142 8.12 16.96 21.17
N ARG A 143 6.88 16.49 21.35
CA ARG A 143 5.73 17.34 21.70
C ARG A 143 4.85 16.63 22.73
N GLU A 144 5.16 16.81 24.02
CA GLU A 144 4.44 16.18 25.13
C GLU A 144 3.01 16.71 25.36
N HIS A 145 2.58 17.76 24.66
CA HIS A 145 1.37 18.53 25.04
C HIS A 145 0.20 18.47 24.02
N ILE A 146 0.26 17.60 23.00
CA ILE A 146 -0.86 17.43 22.07
C ILE A 146 -1.12 15.94 21.90
N SER A 147 -1.72 15.30 22.90
CA SER A 147 -2.16 13.92 22.83
C SER A 147 -3.65 13.89 22.49
N ASP A 148 -4.00 13.22 21.39
CA ASP A 148 -5.24 12.41 21.21
C ASP A 148 -5.96 12.58 19.85
N ALA A 149 -5.81 13.71 19.14
CA ALA A 149 -6.27 13.86 17.73
C ALA A 149 -5.43 13.06 16.69
N PHE A 150 -4.34 12.41 17.14
CA PHE A 150 -3.31 11.79 16.30
C PHE A 150 -3.64 10.36 15.82
N HIS A 151 -4.70 9.72 16.31
CA HIS A 151 -4.97 8.33 15.97
C HIS A 151 -5.82 8.17 14.69
N PHE A 152 -6.82 9.04 14.49
CA PHE A 152 -7.55 9.13 13.23
C PHE A 152 -6.59 9.48 12.07
N SER A 153 -5.60 10.33 12.35
CA SER A 153 -4.63 10.75 11.34
C SER A 153 -3.78 9.60 10.81
N TRP A 154 -3.54 8.52 11.57
CA TRP A 154 -2.74 7.37 11.09
C TRP A 154 -3.49 6.50 10.09
N ILE A 155 -4.70 6.06 10.42
CA ILE A 155 -5.50 5.26 9.48
C ILE A 155 -5.88 6.08 8.25
N TYR A 156 -6.08 7.39 8.42
CA TYR A 156 -6.33 8.31 7.33
C TYR A 156 -5.10 8.53 6.46
N ALA A 157 -3.91 8.71 7.04
CA ALA A 157 -2.65 8.81 6.30
C ALA A 157 -2.38 7.53 5.50
N ALA A 158 -2.52 6.35 6.13
CA ALA A 158 -2.39 5.07 5.45
C ALA A 158 -3.40 4.90 4.31
N ARG A 159 -4.64 5.39 4.47
CA ARG A 159 -5.63 5.43 3.38
C ARG A 159 -5.17 6.32 2.22
N LEU A 160 -4.64 7.51 2.51
CA LEU A 160 -4.16 8.42 1.47
C LEU A 160 -2.95 7.86 0.73
N ALA A 161 -2.03 7.20 1.45
CA ALA A 161 -0.88 6.52 0.87
C ALA A 161 -1.30 5.38 -0.07
N ALA A 162 -2.20 4.50 0.40
CA ALA A 162 -2.74 3.40 -0.41
C ALA A 162 -3.44 3.92 -1.67
N LYS A 163 -4.25 4.96 -1.54
CA LYS A 163 -4.90 5.59 -2.70
C LYS A 163 -3.86 6.17 -3.66
N ARG A 164 -2.85 6.87 -3.14
CA ARG A 164 -1.79 7.49 -3.92
C ARG A 164 -1.01 6.46 -4.74
N GLU A 165 -0.61 5.35 -4.13
CA GLU A 165 0.07 4.26 -4.83
C GLU A 165 -0.85 3.58 -5.85
N TYR A 166 -2.10 3.30 -5.51
CA TYR A 166 -3.04 2.70 -6.47
C TYR A 166 -3.31 3.58 -7.69
N ASP A 167 -3.48 4.89 -7.48
CA ASP A 167 -3.75 5.86 -8.55
C ASP A 167 -2.54 5.94 -9.52
N VAL A 168 -1.30 5.90 -9.01
CA VAL A 168 -0.11 5.92 -9.88
C VAL A 168 0.13 4.59 -10.59
N LEU A 169 -0.13 3.44 -9.92
CA LEU A 169 -0.07 2.13 -10.59
C LEU A 169 -1.02 2.07 -11.79
N LYS A 170 -2.22 2.67 -11.70
CA LYS A 170 -3.14 2.79 -12.86
C LYS A 170 -2.61 3.65 -13.99
N GLU A 171 -1.87 4.71 -13.66
CA GLU A 171 -1.30 5.62 -14.66
C GLU A 171 -0.12 4.98 -15.40
N LEU A 172 0.63 4.11 -14.70
CA LEU A 172 1.83 3.44 -15.20
C LEU A 172 1.53 2.13 -15.93
N TYR A 173 0.63 1.29 -15.41
CA TYR A 173 0.30 0.00 -15.99
C TYR A 173 -0.53 0.14 -17.29
N PRO A 174 -0.30 -0.67 -18.34
CA PRO A 174 0.72 -1.72 -18.48
C PRO A 174 2.03 -1.22 -19.12
N LYS A 175 2.16 0.10 -19.34
CA LYS A 175 3.27 0.67 -20.13
C LYS A 175 4.61 0.59 -19.41
N VAL A 176 4.60 0.84 -18.10
CA VAL A 176 5.74 0.57 -17.23
C VAL A 176 5.51 -0.78 -16.57
N SER A 177 6.57 -1.57 -16.45
CA SER A 177 6.54 -2.84 -15.73
C SER A 177 6.40 -2.57 -14.23
N VAL A 178 5.15 -2.54 -13.78
CA VAL A 178 4.71 -2.38 -12.39
C VAL A 178 3.65 -3.44 -12.08
N PRO A 179 3.36 -3.74 -10.80
CA PRO A 179 2.25 -4.61 -10.44
C PRO A 179 0.92 -4.15 -11.05
N GLU A 180 0.15 -5.07 -11.61
CA GLU A 180 -1.18 -4.78 -12.15
C GLU A 180 -2.10 -4.26 -11.03
N PRO A 181 -2.67 -3.04 -11.13
CA PRO A 181 -3.55 -2.50 -10.09
C PRO A 181 -4.95 -3.13 -10.17
N VAL A 182 -5.23 -4.13 -9.33
CA VAL A 182 -6.51 -4.86 -9.35
C VAL A 182 -7.63 -4.06 -8.68
N ASP A 183 -7.51 -3.75 -7.39
CA ASP A 183 -8.51 -2.98 -6.64
C ASP A 183 -7.86 -2.28 -5.45
N HIS A 184 -8.55 -1.27 -4.91
CA HIS A 184 -8.12 -0.56 -3.73
C HIS A 184 -9.32 -0.23 -2.85
N ASN A 185 -9.15 -0.43 -1.55
CA ASN A 185 -10.10 0.05 -0.58
C ASN A 185 -9.41 0.40 0.74
N ARG A 186 -9.74 1.59 1.27
CA ARG A 186 -9.18 2.12 2.52
C ARG A 186 -7.65 2.19 2.47
N ASN A 187 -6.94 1.45 3.31
CA ASN A 187 -5.49 1.38 3.38
C ASN A 187 -4.95 0.14 2.64
N VAL A 188 -5.75 -0.54 1.83
CA VAL A 188 -5.39 -1.82 1.21
C VAL A 188 -5.43 -1.71 -0.30
N ILE A 189 -4.38 -2.22 -0.94
CA ILE A 189 -4.28 -2.40 -2.38
C ILE A 189 -4.23 -3.90 -2.67
N VAL A 190 -5.03 -4.35 -3.63
CA VAL A 190 -4.88 -5.65 -4.29
C VAL A 190 -4.21 -5.40 -5.62
N MET A 191 -3.11 -6.10 -5.89
CA MET A 191 -2.34 -5.94 -7.12
C MET A 191 -1.77 -7.26 -7.63
N GLY A 192 -1.33 -7.30 -8.88
CA GLY A 192 -0.65 -8.44 -9.47
C GLY A 192 0.69 -8.75 -8.80
N ILE A 193 1.20 -9.96 -9.01
CA ILE A 193 2.49 -10.38 -8.48
C ILE A 193 3.61 -9.79 -9.34
N ALA A 194 4.60 -9.16 -8.69
CA ALA A 194 5.87 -8.83 -9.32
C ALA A 194 6.65 -10.13 -9.56
N LYS A 195 6.97 -10.43 -10.83
CA LYS A 195 7.59 -11.70 -11.20
C LYS A 195 9.04 -11.79 -10.72
N GLY A 196 9.44 -13.01 -10.36
CA GLY A 196 10.81 -13.31 -9.97
C GLY A 196 11.13 -12.90 -8.54
N SER A 197 12.33 -12.38 -8.32
CA SER A 197 12.88 -12.14 -6.98
C SER A 197 13.47 -10.75 -6.85
N GLU A 198 13.57 -10.25 -5.63
CA GLU A 198 14.19 -8.96 -5.31
C GLU A 198 15.65 -8.90 -5.82
N LEU A 199 16.03 -7.83 -6.51
CA LEU A 199 17.35 -7.64 -7.11
C LEU A 199 18.47 -7.67 -6.06
N SER A 200 18.21 -7.14 -4.86
CA SER A 200 19.16 -7.16 -3.74
C SER A 200 19.60 -8.58 -3.37
N LYS A 201 18.68 -9.56 -3.44
CA LYS A 201 18.86 -10.96 -3.04
C LYS A 201 19.23 -11.89 -4.20
N THR A 202 19.05 -11.43 -5.44
CA THR A 202 19.22 -12.26 -6.63
C THR A 202 20.64 -12.18 -7.17
N ARG A 203 21.16 -13.31 -7.65
CA ARG A 203 22.33 -13.36 -8.54
C ARG A 203 21.82 -13.39 -9.96
N VAL A 204 22.21 -12.40 -10.76
CA VAL A 204 21.82 -12.28 -12.16
C VAL A 204 22.98 -12.71 -13.06
N ILE A 205 22.66 -13.37 -14.17
CA ILE A 205 23.67 -13.90 -15.11
C ILE A 205 24.23 -12.76 -15.98
N ASP A 206 23.38 -11.85 -16.44
CA ASP A 206 23.74 -10.69 -17.26
C ASP A 206 23.30 -9.38 -16.58
N PRO A 207 24.08 -8.86 -15.61
CA PRO A 207 23.68 -7.68 -14.86
C PRO A 207 23.57 -6.42 -15.72
N GLU A 208 24.35 -6.30 -16.79
CA GLU A 208 24.26 -5.16 -17.73
C GLU A 208 22.88 -5.11 -18.40
N TRP A 209 22.39 -6.26 -18.88
CA TRP A 209 21.05 -6.35 -19.44
C TRP A 209 19.98 -5.90 -18.46
N TYR A 210 20.05 -6.33 -17.19
CA TYR A 210 19.10 -5.90 -16.15
C TYR A 210 19.19 -4.40 -15.86
N LEU A 211 20.40 -3.82 -15.85
CA LEU A 211 20.58 -2.38 -15.68
C LEU A 211 19.89 -1.61 -16.82
N ASP A 212 20.09 -2.03 -18.07
CA ASP A 212 19.44 -1.42 -19.23
C ASP A 212 17.90 -1.54 -19.15
N ARG A 213 17.38 -2.71 -18.72
CA ARG A 213 15.93 -2.88 -18.48
C ARG A 213 15.42 -1.91 -17.41
N ILE A 214 16.14 -1.74 -16.30
CA ILE A 214 15.74 -0.83 -15.21
C ILE A 214 15.72 0.62 -15.70
N ILE A 215 16.76 1.06 -16.42
CA ILE A 215 16.82 2.41 -17.01
C ILE A 215 15.66 2.62 -17.99
N GLU A 216 15.31 1.62 -18.80
CA GLU A 216 14.17 1.68 -19.70
C GLU A 216 12.84 1.87 -18.93
N GLN A 217 12.62 1.17 -17.82
CA GLN A 217 11.42 1.35 -17.01
C GLN A 217 11.37 2.72 -16.32
N ILE A 218 12.52 3.24 -15.86
CA ILE A 218 12.64 4.61 -15.33
C ILE A 218 12.26 5.62 -16.42
N ALA A 219 12.77 5.46 -17.64
CA ALA A 219 12.46 6.34 -18.76
C ALA A 219 10.98 6.30 -19.16
N LYS A 220 10.35 5.13 -19.13
CA LYS A 220 8.91 4.99 -19.38
C LYS A 220 8.09 5.68 -18.30
N ALA A 221 8.44 5.54 -17.03
CA ALA A 221 7.77 6.27 -15.95
C ALA A 221 7.97 7.80 -16.09
N TYR A 222 9.18 8.23 -16.43
CA TYR A 222 9.49 9.64 -16.68
C TYR A 222 8.69 10.21 -17.86
N SER A 223 8.50 9.44 -18.94
CA SER A 223 7.62 9.84 -20.06
C SER A 223 6.14 10.03 -19.66
N LYS A 224 5.72 9.45 -18.52
CA LYS A 224 4.40 9.67 -17.93
C LYS A 224 4.35 10.84 -16.97
N GLY A 225 5.44 11.60 -16.84
CA GLY A 225 5.52 12.68 -15.87
C GLY A 225 5.72 12.20 -14.43
N ILE A 226 6.17 10.95 -14.23
CA ILE A 226 6.28 10.31 -12.91
C ILE A 226 7.73 9.91 -12.64
N ILE A 227 8.21 10.21 -11.44
CA ILE A 227 9.51 9.81 -10.89
C ILE A 227 9.24 9.00 -9.63
N HIS A 228 9.97 7.89 -9.43
CA HIS A 228 9.74 6.99 -8.30
C HIS A 228 10.10 7.64 -6.95
N ALA A 229 11.19 8.41 -6.90
CA ALA A 229 11.70 9.20 -5.77
C ALA A 229 12.13 8.42 -4.51
N ASP A 230 12.12 7.09 -4.58
CA ASP A 230 12.67 6.20 -3.56
C ASP A 230 13.14 4.87 -4.16
N LEU A 231 13.69 4.92 -5.38
CA LEU A 231 14.11 3.70 -6.07
C LEU A 231 15.42 3.18 -5.49
N SER A 232 15.46 1.87 -5.22
CA SER A 232 16.61 1.13 -4.70
C SER A 232 16.57 -0.33 -5.14
N GLU A 233 17.63 -1.10 -4.86
CA GLU A 233 17.70 -2.53 -5.18
C GLU A 233 16.63 -3.39 -4.48
N TYR A 234 16.00 -2.87 -3.43
CA TYR A 234 14.93 -3.54 -2.69
C TYR A 234 13.55 -3.38 -3.35
N ASN A 235 13.42 -2.37 -4.21
CA ASN A 235 12.16 -2.00 -4.90
C ASN A 235 12.13 -2.48 -6.36
N ILE A 236 13.08 -3.34 -6.73
CA ILE A 236 13.24 -3.87 -8.08
C ILE A 236 13.16 -5.40 -8.00
N PHE A 237 12.17 -5.96 -8.67
CA PHE A 237 12.04 -7.40 -8.88
C PHE A 237 12.61 -7.77 -10.25
N VAL A 238 13.33 -8.88 -10.31
CA VAL A 238 13.97 -9.40 -11.52
C VAL A 238 13.52 -10.83 -11.79
N SER A 239 13.19 -11.09 -13.03
CA SER A 239 12.90 -12.41 -13.58
C SER A 239 13.70 -12.62 -14.86
N ASP A 240 13.78 -13.85 -15.35
CA ASP A 240 14.50 -14.17 -16.59
C ASP A 240 13.97 -13.42 -17.83
N GLN A 241 12.77 -12.82 -17.75
CA GLN A 241 12.10 -12.15 -18.86
C GLN A 241 12.15 -10.61 -18.76
N ASP A 242 12.04 -10.04 -17.57
CA ASP A 242 11.96 -8.59 -17.37
C ASP A 242 12.20 -8.20 -15.90
N VAL A 243 12.23 -6.89 -15.66
CA VAL A 243 12.24 -6.24 -14.34
C VAL A 243 10.87 -5.66 -14.02
N THR A 244 10.51 -5.59 -12.74
CA THR A 244 9.29 -4.95 -12.25
C THR A 244 9.64 -3.98 -11.13
N LEU A 245 9.19 -2.73 -11.26
CA LEU A 245 9.38 -1.70 -10.24
C LEU A 245 8.18 -1.68 -9.28
N ILE A 246 8.43 -1.78 -7.99
CA ILE A 246 7.40 -1.82 -6.94
C ILE A 246 7.57 -0.67 -5.95
N ASP A 247 6.57 -0.50 -5.07
CA ASP A 247 6.58 0.46 -3.97
C ASP A 247 6.59 1.94 -4.42
N TRP A 248 5.45 2.38 -4.94
CA TRP A 248 5.27 3.73 -5.49
C TRP A 248 4.64 4.80 -4.55
N PRO A 249 4.48 4.64 -3.21
CA PRO A 249 3.76 5.66 -2.43
C PRO A 249 4.46 7.04 -2.41
N GLN A 250 5.79 7.08 -2.58
CA GLN A 250 6.59 8.31 -2.51
C GLN A 250 6.83 9.01 -3.85
N TYR A 251 6.20 8.55 -4.94
CA TYR A 251 6.42 9.10 -6.28
C TYR A 251 6.26 10.62 -6.33
N VAL A 252 6.98 11.28 -7.24
CA VAL A 252 6.83 12.72 -7.52
C VAL A 252 6.47 12.94 -8.99
N LYS A 253 5.71 14.01 -9.26
CA LYS A 253 5.42 14.44 -10.63
C LYS A 253 6.51 15.39 -11.13
N ILE A 254 6.83 15.32 -12.42
CA ILE A 254 7.73 16.27 -13.08
C ILE A 254 7.19 17.70 -12.92
N GLY A 255 8.09 18.69 -12.83
CA GLY A 255 7.74 20.10 -12.68
C GLY A 255 7.42 20.52 -11.25
N ARG A 256 7.48 19.59 -10.28
CA ARG A 256 7.52 19.93 -8.85
C ARG A 256 8.93 20.37 -8.44
N PRO A 257 9.06 21.21 -7.40
CA PRO A 257 10.36 21.52 -6.81
C PRO A 257 11.12 20.23 -6.47
N HIS A 258 12.43 20.20 -6.76
CA HIS A 258 13.31 19.06 -6.51
C HIS A 258 13.00 17.77 -7.30
N ALA A 259 12.10 17.79 -8.29
CA ALA A 259 11.81 16.60 -9.11
C ALA A 259 13.07 16.05 -9.79
N ASP A 260 13.89 16.90 -10.41
CA ASP A 260 15.13 16.48 -11.08
C ASP A 260 16.16 15.91 -10.09
N GLU A 261 16.21 16.45 -8.86
CA GLU A 261 17.06 15.91 -7.79
C GLU A 261 16.61 14.51 -7.35
N MET A 262 15.30 14.26 -7.31
CA MET A 262 14.76 12.93 -7.00
C MET A 262 15.06 11.93 -8.11
N LEU A 263 14.91 12.31 -9.38
CA LEU A 263 15.30 11.44 -10.50
C LEU A 263 16.80 11.13 -10.46
N ARG A 264 17.63 12.15 -10.19
CA ARG A 264 19.07 11.97 -10.00
C ARG A 264 19.36 10.97 -8.88
N ARG A 265 18.69 11.10 -7.74
CA ARG A 265 18.84 10.17 -6.61
C ARG A 265 18.49 8.74 -7.01
N ASP A 266 17.36 8.53 -7.68
CA ASP A 266 16.93 7.20 -8.15
C ASP A 266 18.00 6.56 -9.06
N ILE A 267 18.48 7.29 -10.07
CA ILE A 267 19.51 6.79 -11.00
C ILE A 267 20.81 6.50 -10.26
N CYS A 268 21.28 7.43 -9.41
CA CYS A 268 22.52 7.23 -8.65
C CYS A 268 22.43 6.02 -7.71
N ASN A 269 21.29 5.76 -7.08
CA ASN A 269 21.10 4.59 -6.22
C ASN A 269 21.24 3.29 -7.02
N VAL A 270 20.60 3.22 -8.19
CA VAL A 270 20.71 2.06 -9.09
C VAL A 270 22.16 1.86 -9.52
N LEU A 271 22.81 2.90 -10.05
CA LEU A 271 24.21 2.82 -10.51
C LEU A 271 25.17 2.43 -9.38
N ALA A 272 25.01 3.01 -8.19
CA ALA A 272 25.84 2.68 -7.03
C ALA A 272 25.68 1.21 -6.61
N PHE A 273 24.47 0.65 -6.69
CA PHE A 273 24.24 -0.76 -6.45
C PHE A 273 24.95 -1.65 -7.48
N PHE A 274 24.82 -1.34 -8.78
CA PHE A 274 25.45 -2.12 -9.85
C PHE A 274 26.98 -2.06 -9.79
N ARG A 275 27.55 -0.90 -9.47
CA ARG A 275 28.98 -0.74 -9.23
C ARG A 275 29.45 -1.59 -8.05
N ARG A 276 28.75 -1.52 -6.92
CA ARG A 276 29.12 -2.25 -5.69
C ARG A 276 28.99 -3.77 -5.85
N LYS A 277 27.93 -4.25 -6.49
CA LYS A 277 27.60 -5.69 -6.54
C LYS A 277 28.18 -6.41 -7.76
N PHE A 278 28.28 -5.73 -8.90
CA PHE A 278 28.65 -6.33 -10.18
C PHE A 278 29.87 -5.68 -10.85
N ASN A 279 30.47 -4.66 -10.23
CA ASN A 279 31.60 -3.90 -10.78
C ASN A 279 31.29 -3.27 -12.16
N ILE A 280 30.04 -2.86 -12.35
CA ILE A 280 29.58 -2.12 -13.54
C ILE A 280 29.56 -0.63 -13.19
N ASP A 281 30.37 0.17 -13.89
CA ASP A 281 30.44 1.62 -13.73
C ASP A 281 29.94 2.28 -15.02
N ARG A 282 28.80 2.96 -14.94
CA ARG A 282 28.20 3.74 -16.03
C ARG A 282 28.21 5.20 -15.63
N ASP A 283 28.50 6.08 -16.59
CA ASP A 283 28.48 7.51 -16.33
C ASP A 283 27.04 7.99 -16.08
N TYR A 284 26.87 8.77 -15.02
CA TYR A 284 25.56 9.30 -14.64
C TYR A 284 24.99 10.23 -15.72
N CYS A 285 25.82 11.10 -16.31
CA CYS A 285 25.35 12.08 -17.28
C CYS A 285 24.87 11.36 -18.55
N GLU A 286 25.57 10.32 -18.99
CA GLU A 286 25.14 9.47 -20.10
C GLU A 286 23.78 8.81 -19.80
N VAL A 287 23.66 8.14 -18.65
CA VAL A 287 22.40 7.46 -18.26
C VAL A 287 21.23 8.45 -18.10
N PHE A 288 21.49 9.64 -17.58
CA PHE A 288 20.47 10.67 -17.42
C PHE A 288 19.96 11.19 -18.77
N GLU A 289 20.86 11.40 -19.74
CA GLU A 289 20.48 11.77 -21.10
C GLU A 289 19.81 10.61 -21.85
N ASP A 290 20.20 9.36 -21.59
CA ASP A 290 19.49 8.18 -22.09
C ASP A 290 18.06 8.14 -21.60
N VAL A 291 17.82 8.36 -20.30
CA VAL A 291 16.46 8.42 -19.72
C VAL A 291 15.61 9.47 -20.43
N ARG A 292 16.15 10.68 -20.65
CA ARG A 292 15.45 11.77 -21.36
C ARG A 292 15.23 11.48 -22.84
N THR A 293 16.16 10.78 -23.48
CA THR A 293 16.06 10.44 -24.90
C THR A 293 15.06 9.32 -25.12
N LEU A 294 15.11 8.28 -24.28
CA LEU A 294 14.16 7.17 -24.28
C LEU A 294 12.75 7.66 -23.93
N SER A 295 12.59 8.58 -22.97
CA SER A 295 11.27 9.10 -22.60
C SER A 295 10.58 9.80 -23.79
N LYS A 296 11.32 10.59 -24.58
CA LYS A 296 10.80 11.23 -25.80
C LYS A 296 10.42 10.21 -26.87
N LYS A 297 11.19 9.12 -27.03
CA LYS A 297 10.86 8.05 -27.97
C LYS A 297 9.57 7.31 -27.58
N VAL A 298 9.35 7.09 -26.29
CA VAL A 298 8.13 6.46 -25.75
C VAL A 298 6.90 7.34 -26.01
N GLU A 299 7.01 8.67 -25.88
CA GLU A 299 5.93 9.60 -26.23
C GLU A 299 5.57 9.57 -27.73
N GLN A 300 6.58 9.43 -28.60
CA GLN A 300 6.39 9.43 -30.06
C GLN A 300 5.82 8.12 -30.61
N ASN A 301 5.89 7.01 -29.86
CA ASN A 301 5.36 5.72 -30.29
C ASN A 301 4.51 5.07 -29.19
N PRO A 302 3.27 5.56 -28.97
CA PRO A 302 2.46 5.25 -27.79
C PRO A 302 1.80 3.87 -27.78
N ARG A 303 2.25 2.93 -28.64
CA ARG A 303 1.64 1.59 -28.82
C ARG A 303 1.35 0.89 -27.49
#